data_AF-A0A960L598-F1
#
_entry.id   AF-A0A960L598-F1
#
_cell.length_a   1.000
_cell.length_b   1.000
_cell.length_c   1.000
_cell.angle_alpha   90.00
_cell.angle_beta   90.00
_cell.angle_gamma   90.00
#
_symmetry.space_group_name_H-M   'P 1'
#
loop_
_entity.id
_entity.type
_entity.pdbx_description
1 polymer ?
#
loop_
_entity_poly.entity_id
_entity_poly.type
_entity_poly.pdbx_seq_one_letter_code
_entity_poly.pdbx_strand_id
1 'polypeptide(L)'
;VWLPGQDAYREISSCSNCTDFQARRAGIRYRPAGGGKARLTHTLNGSGLAVGRTLIAILENYQDADGTVRIPERLRPYMGGLERISPRA
;
A
#
# COMPACT_ATOMS: atom_id res chain seq x y z
N VAL A 1 -7.64 6.02 3.86
CA VAL A 1 -7.73 6.93 2.69
C VAL A 1 -9.15 7.47 2.60
N TRP A 2 -9.33 8.73 2.20
CA TRP A 2 -10.67 9.32 2.03
C TRP A 2 -11.31 8.83 0.73
N LEU A 3 -12.58 8.40 0.79
CA LEU A 3 -13.38 8.04 -0.38
C LEU A 3 -14.62 8.96 -0.44
N PRO A 4 -14.61 10.00 -1.30
CA PRO A 4 -15.71 10.95 -1.44
C PRO A 4 -17.07 10.31 -1.68
N GLY A 5 -17.15 9.24 -2.49
CA GLY A 5 -18.42 8.57 -2.80
C GLY A 5 -19.05 7.86 -1.60
N GLN A 6 -18.28 7.68 -0.52
CA GLN A 6 -18.73 7.02 0.71
C GLN A 6 -18.72 7.95 1.93
N ASP A 7 -18.29 9.22 1.76
CA ASP A 7 -18.15 10.20 2.84
C ASP A 7 -17.41 9.66 4.08
N ALA A 8 -16.35 8.87 3.84
CA ALA A 8 -15.66 8.17 4.91
C ALA A 8 -14.20 7.84 4.61
N TYR A 9 -13.41 7.66 5.67
CA TYR A 9 -12.11 7.02 5.60
C TYR A 9 -12.25 5.50 5.53
N ARG A 10 -11.59 4.88 4.55
CA ARG A 10 -11.45 3.42 4.44
C ARG A 10 -10.01 2.96 4.60
N GLU A 11 -9.84 1.74 5.10
CA GLU A 11 -8.54 1.11 5.25
C GLU A 11 -7.86 0.96 3.88
N ILE A 12 -6.61 1.43 3.76
CA ILE A 12 -5.78 1.27 2.55
C ILE A 12 -4.48 0.50 2.83
N SER A 13 -4.12 0.36 4.11
CA SER A 13 -2.94 -0.34 4.56
C SER A 13 -3.16 -0.84 5.98
N SER A 14 -2.49 -1.96 6.30
CA SER A 14 -2.30 -2.47 7.65
C SER A 14 -0.81 -2.74 7.85
N CYS A 15 -0.26 -2.24 8.95
CA CYS A 15 1.15 -2.35 9.31
C CYS A 15 1.26 -2.87 10.74
N SER A 16 2.00 -3.96 10.92
CA SER A 16 2.05 -4.69 12.19
C SER A 16 3.48 -5.09 12.57
N ASN A 17 3.79 -4.99 13.85
CA ASN A 17 4.93 -5.64 14.46
C ASN A 17 4.46 -6.93 15.15
N CYS A 18 4.84 -8.08 14.61
CA CYS A 18 4.42 -9.38 15.15
C CYS A 18 5.38 -9.90 16.23
N THR A 19 6.43 -9.16 16.58
CA THR A 19 7.51 -9.59 17.48
C THR A 19 7.97 -10.99 17.09
N ASP A 20 8.13 -11.91 18.04
CA ASP A 20 8.56 -13.28 17.78
C ASP A 20 7.42 -14.24 17.37
N PHE A 21 6.16 -13.81 17.29
CA PHE A 21 5.01 -14.72 17.12
C PHE A 21 5.11 -15.59 15.86
N GLN A 22 5.34 -14.94 14.70
CA GLN A 22 5.49 -15.66 13.43
C GLN A 22 6.81 -16.44 13.40
N ALA A 23 7.90 -15.84 13.89
CA ALA A 23 9.22 -16.47 13.93
C ALA A 23 9.22 -17.77 14.75
N ARG A 24 8.51 -17.79 15.88
CA ARG A 24 8.34 -18.96 16.74
C ARG A 24 7.62 -20.10 16.03
N ARG A 25 6.56 -19.79 15.27
CA ARG A 25 5.75 -20.77 14.52
C ARG A 25 6.47 -21.30 13.29
N ALA A 26 7.26 -20.47 12.62
CA ALA A 26 7.99 -20.82 11.40
C ALA A 26 9.43 -21.28 11.65
N GLY A 27 9.90 -21.28 12.92
CA GLY A 27 11.26 -21.67 13.28
C GLY A 27 12.36 -20.68 12.87
N ILE A 28 12.00 -19.43 12.56
CA ILE A 28 12.92 -18.40 12.06
C ILE A 28 13.77 -17.86 13.20
N ARG A 29 15.09 -18.04 13.08
CA ARG A 29 16.07 -17.69 14.12
C ARG A 29 17.29 -17.04 13.49
N TYR A 30 17.97 -16.22 14.28
CA TYR A 30 19.28 -15.67 13.92
C TYR A 30 20.30 -16.01 15.02
N ARG A 31 21.60 -15.97 14.68
CA ARG A 31 22.69 -16.05 15.64
C ARG A 31 23.29 -14.65 15.82
N PRO A 32 23.43 -14.14 17.06
CA PRO A 32 24.09 -12.87 17.30
C PRO A 32 25.55 -12.88 16.80
N ALA A 33 26.04 -11.73 16.34
CA ALA A 33 27.39 -11.60 15.78
C ALA A 33 28.51 -11.99 16.79
N GLY A 34 28.29 -11.75 18.08
CA GLY A 34 29.20 -12.20 19.16
C GLY A 34 29.10 -13.69 19.51
N GLY A 35 28.41 -14.49 18.69
CA GLY A 35 28.15 -15.91 18.95
C GLY A 35 27.03 -16.14 19.97
N GLY A 36 26.96 -17.37 20.48
CA GLY A 36 25.95 -17.79 21.46
C GLY A 36 24.71 -18.49 20.88
N LYS A 37 23.69 -18.65 21.73
CA LYS A 37 22.45 -19.36 21.39
C LYS A 37 21.64 -18.61 20.33
N ALA A 38 21.10 -19.34 19.37
CA ALA A 38 20.19 -18.79 18.37
C ALA A 38 18.95 -18.15 19.05
N ARG A 39 18.56 -16.98 18.58
CA ARG A 39 17.41 -16.20 19.09
C ARG A 39 16.34 -16.09 18.00
N LEU A 40 15.08 -15.98 18.40
CA LEU A 40 13.98 -15.72 17.46
C LEU A 40 14.14 -14.33 16.86
N THR A 41 13.83 -14.19 15.58
CA THR A 41 13.74 -12.87 14.94
C THR A 41 12.42 -12.20 15.31
N HIS A 42 12.35 -10.88 15.16
CA HIS A 42 11.07 -10.17 15.07
C HIS A 42 10.66 -10.04 13.62
N THR A 43 9.36 -10.19 13.35
CA THR A 43 8.82 -10.00 12.00
C THR A 43 7.90 -8.78 11.97
N LEU A 44 7.99 -8.04 10.86
CA LEU A 44 7.14 -6.90 10.56
C LEU A 44 6.53 -7.12 9.18
N ASN A 45 5.33 -6.61 8.99
CA ASN A 45 4.68 -6.55 7.68
C ASN A 45 3.89 -5.25 7.56
N GLY A 46 3.71 -4.79 6.33
CA GLY A 46 3.00 -3.55 6.03
C GLY A 46 2.63 -3.48 4.56
N SER A 47 1.40 -3.08 4.26
CA SER A 47 1.00 -2.81 2.87
C SER A 47 1.55 -1.45 2.42
N GLY A 48 2.20 -1.38 1.26
CA GLY A 48 2.78 -0.13 0.75
C GLY A 48 2.51 0.13 -0.73
N LEU A 49 1.29 0.06 -1.24
CA LEU A 49 -0.04 0.01 -0.61
C LEU A 49 -0.89 -1.10 -1.27
N ALA A 50 -2.13 -1.30 -0.84
CA ALA A 50 -3.07 -2.17 -1.56
C ALA A 50 -3.50 -1.54 -2.90
N VAL A 51 -2.88 -1.96 -4.01
CA VAL A 51 -3.02 -1.32 -5.35
C VAL A 51 -4.47 -1.10 -5.79
N GLY A 52 -5.34 -2.11 -5.66
CA GLY A 52 -6.75 -1.98 -6.04
C GLY A 52 -7.50 -0.92 -5.23
N ARG A 53 -7.22 -0.80 -3.92
CA ARG A 53 -7.81 0.25 -3.07
C ARG A 53 -7.24 1.63 -3.39
N THR A 54 -5.94 1.70 -3.71
CA THR A 54 -5.31 2.94 -4.18
C THR A 54 -5.92 3.42 -5.50
N LEU A 55 -6.21 2.50 -6.44
CA LEU A 55 -6.87 2.83 -7.70
C LEU A 55 -8.24 3.47 -7.47
N ILE A 56 -9.10 2.86 -6.65
CA ILE A 56 -10.42 3.43 -6.32
C ILE A 56 -10.27 4.83 -5.71
N ALA A 57 -9.33 4.99 -4.77
CA ALA A 57 -9.08 6.30 -4.17
C ALA A 57 -8.60 7.34 -5.20
N ILE A 58 -7.76 6.97 -6.16
CA ILE A 58 -7.34 7.88 -7.23
C ILE A 58 -8.54 8.25 -8.10
N LEU A 59 -9.33 7.27 -8.55
CA LEU A 59 -10.51 7.52 -9.39
C LEU A 59 -11.48 8.49 -8.71
N GLU A 60 -11.82 8.28 -7.43
CA GLU A 60 -12.79 9.14 -6.75
C GLU A 60 -12.24 10.53 -6.41
N ASN A 61 -10.98 10.65 -6.00
CA ASN A 61 -10.42 11.93 -5.53
C ASN A 61 -9.87 12.80 -6.68
N TYR A 62 -9.63 12.22 -7.86
CA TYR A 62 -9.08 12.94 -9.01
C TYR A 62 -10.06 13.03 -10.20
N GLN A 63 -11.34 12.67 -10.00
CA GLN A 63 -12.37 12.88 -11.02
C GLN A 63 -12.62 14.39 -11.24
N ASP A 64 -12.87 14.75 -12.50
CA ASP A 64 -13.35 16.07 -12.91
C ASP A 64 -14.83 15.96 -13.34
N ALA A 65 -15.54 17.08 -13.40
CA ALA A 65 -16.99 17.12 -13.66
C ALA A 65 -17.40 16.57 -15.04
N ASP A 66 -16.47 16.51 -15.99
CA ASP A 66 -16.67 15.95 -17.33
C ASP A 66 -16.47 14.42 -17.40
N GLY A 67 -16.25 13.77 -16.25
CA GLY A 67 -16.02 12.33 -16.15
C GLY A 67 -14.59 11.91 -16.47
N THR A 68 -13.67 12.84 -16.70
CA THR A 68 -12.24 12.53 -16.80
C THR A 68 -11.63 12.33 -15.41
N VAL A 69 -10.48 11.63 -15.36
CA VAL A 69 -9.71 11.45 -14.12
C VAL A 69 -8.30 12.00 -14.32
N ARG A 70 -7.90 12.96 -13.50
CA ARG A 70 -6.53 13.49 -13.47
C ARG A 70 -5.57 12.43 -12.94
N ILE A 71 -4.46 12.22 -13.63
CA ILE A 71 -3.40 11.32 -13.19
C ILE A 71 -2.49 12.09 -12.22
N PRO A 72 -2.31 11.60 -10.97
CA PRO A 72 -1.36 12.19 -10.03
C PRO A 72 0.03 12.34 -10.67
N GLU A 73 0.66 13.50 -10.48
CA GLU A 73 1.92 13.86 -11.17
C GLU A 73 3.00 12.78 -11.06
N ARG A 74 3.13 12.15 -9.88
CA ARG A 74 4.10 11.08 -9.62
C ARG A 74 3.85 9.79 -10.41
N LEU A 75 2.62 9.57 -10.90
CA LEU A 75 2.27 8.41 -11.71
C LEU A 75 2.45 8.67 -13.22
N ARG A 76 2.50 9.92 -13.67
CA ARG A 76 2.61 10.27 -15.10
C ARG A 76 3.82 9.62 -15.81
N PRO A 77 5.03 9.53 -15.21
CA PRO A 77 6.16 8.83 -15.85
C PRO A 77 5.89 7.35 -16.14
N TYR A 78 5.05 6.70 -15.33
CA TYR A 78 4.64 5.30 -15.53
C TYR A 78 3.49 5.14 -16.53
N MET A 79 2.88 6.25 -16.94
CA MET A 79 1.73 6.33 -17.85
C MET A 79 2.11 6.95 -19.20
N GLY A 80 3.40 6.97 -19.55
CA GLY A 80 3.88 7.56 -20.81
C GLY A 80 3.69 9.07 -20.91
N GLY A 81 3.66 9.78 -19.78
CA GLY A 81 3.41 11.23 -19.72
C GLY A 81 1.93 11.62 -19.78
N LEU A 82 1.01 10.64 -19.81
CA LEU A 82 -0.43 10.93 -19.80
C LEU A 82 -0.83 11.69 -18.53
N GLU A 83 -1.61 12.76 -18.69
CA GLU A 83 -2.04 13.61 -17.58
C GLU A 83 -3.48 13.35 -17.12
N ARG A 84 -4.31 12.78 -18.00
CA ARG A 84 -5.73 12.49 -17.77
C ARG A 84 -6.17 11.20 -18.45
N ILE A 85 -7.11 10.50 -17.83
CA ILE A 85 -7.86 9.38 -18.41
C ILE A 85 -9.24 9.91 -18.82
N SER A 86 -9.65 9.65 -20.05
CA SER A 86 -10.95 10.09 -20.59
C SER A 86 -11.88 8.90 -20.86
N PRO A 87 -13.21 9.10 -20.78
CA PRO A 87 -14.18 8.12 -21.26
C PRO A 87 -13.90 7.75 -22.73
N ARG A 88 -14.09 6.48 -23.08
CA ARG A 88 -14.09 6.08 -24.49
C ARG A 88 -15.39 6.57 -25.14
N ALA A 89 -15.28 7.08 -26.36
CA ALA A 89 -16.41 7.39 -27.22
C ALA A 89 -17.18 6.12 -27.62
#